data_AF-A0AAU6GQI6-F1
#
_entry.id   AF-A0AAU6GQI6-F1
#
_cell.length_a   1.000
_cell.length_b   1.000
_cell.length_c   1.000
_cell.angle_alpha   90.00
_cell.angle_beta   90.00
_cell.angle_gamma   90.00
#
_symmetry.space_group_name_H-M   'P 1'
#
loop_
_entity.id
_entity.type
_entity.pdbx_description
1 polymer ?
#
loop_
_entity_poly.entity_id
_entity_poly.type
_entity_poly.pdbx_seq_one_letter_code
_entity_poly.pdbx_strand_id
1 'polypeptide(L)' 'MGLTCHRIAPGDGALTDVRGRRAEAYGVGAVGVVLARPDGVVAWHTREGVTLGEQGWTLEAVSRTVLAR' A
#
# COMPACT_ATOMS: atom_id res chain seq x y z
N MET A 1 1.03 -19.49 -5.18
CA MET A 1 1.93 -18.78 -6.11
C MET A 1 2.33 -17.48 -5.44
N GLY A 2 3.63 -17.20 -5.31
CA GLY A 2 4.10 -15.95 -4.69
C GLY A 2 3.93 -14.76 -5.62
N LEU A 3 3.69 -13.57 -5.05
CA LEU A 3 3.72 -12.31 -5.78
C LEU A 3 5.17 -11.82 -5.87
N THR A 4 5.58 -11.32 -7.04
CA THR A 4 6.84 -10.58 -7.17
C THR A 4 6.63 -9.16 -6.67
N CYS A 5 7.33 -8.79 -5.60
CA CYS A 5 7.26 -7.45 -5.02
C CYS A 5 8.49 -6.63 -5.40
N HIS A 6 8.27 -5.43 -5.90
CA HIS A 6 9.33 -4.46 -6.18
C HIS A 6 9.25 -3.30 -5.19
N ARG A 7 10.37 -2.96 -4.56
CA ARG A 7 10.46 -1.77 -3.71
C ARG A 7 10.63 -0.54 -4.59
N ILE A 8 9.75 0.44 -4.41
CA ILE A 8 9.88 1.77 -5.02
C ILE A 8 10.35 2.74 -3.94
N ALA A 9 11.66 2.80 -3.74
CA ALA A 9 12.33 3.75 -2.86
C ALA A 9 13.81 3.87 -3.26
N PRO A 10 14.48 4.99 -2.99
CA PRO A 10 15.92 5.11 -3.21
C PRO A 10 16.68 4.24 -2.19
N GLY A 11 17.38 3.22 -2.69
CA GLY A 11 18.21 2.32 -1.88
C GLY A 11 17.44 1.60 -0.77
N ASP A 12 17.95 1.72 0.45
CA ASP A 12 17.33 1.25 1.69
C ASP A 12 16.40 2.29 2.35
N GLY A 13 16.26 3.47 1.73
CA GLY A 13 15.47 4.59 2.25
C GLY A 13 13.96 4.47 2.01
N ALA A 14 13.26 5.58 2.26
CA ALA A 14 11.82 5.73 2.10
C ALA A 14 11.49 6.82 1.08
N LEU A 15 10.29 6.75 0.49
CA LEU A 15 9.75 7.86 -0.28
C LEU A 15 9.52 9.06 0.64
N THR A 16 10.04 10.23 0.25
CA THR A 16 9.85 11.47 1.01
C THR A 16 8.59 12.19 0.55
N ASP A 17 7.66 12.41 1.47
CA ASP A 17 6.50 13.28 1.24
C ASP A 17 6.91 14.76 1.44
N VAL A 18 7.51 15.35 0.41
CA VAL A 18 8.06 16.72 0.44
C VAL A 18 7.03 17.77 0.86
N ARG A 19 5.74 17.53 0.59
CA ARG A 19 4.65 18.48 0.90
C ARG A 19 3.88 18.12 2.16
N GLY A 20 4.15 16.97 2.77
CA GLY A 20 3.41 16.49 3.95
C GLY A 20 1.92 16.24 3.71
N ARG A 21 1.50 16.00 2.46
CA ARG A 21 0.07 15.88 2.08
C ARG A 21 -0.38 14.45 1.83
N ARG A 22 0.50 13.45 1.92
CA ARG A 22 0.17 12.06 1.61
C ARG A 22 -0.98 11.53 2.46
N ALA A 23 -0.93 11.77 3.77
CA ALA A 23 -1.95 11.30 4.71
C ALA A 23 -3.34 11.87 4.36
N GLU A 24 -3.41 13.17 4.12
CA GLU A 24 -4.64 13.86 3.72
C GLU A 24 -5.13 13.39 2.34
N ALA A 25 -4.23 13.37 1.33
CA ALA A 25 -4.58 13.06 -0.05
C ALA A 25 -5.11 11.63 -0.24
N TYR A 26 -4.64 10.67 0.55
CA TYR A 26 -5.07 9.27 0.47
C TYR A 26 -5.97 8.84 1.63
N GLY A 27 -6.30 9.74 2.57
CA GLY A 27 -7.11 9.42 3.74
C GLY A 27 -6.49 8.37 4.68
N VAL A 28 -5.16 8.31 4.76
CA VAL A 28 -4.39 7.33 5.55
C VAL A 28 -3.63 7.99 6.70
N GLY A 29 -3.31 7.22 7.74
CA GLY A 29 -2.40 7.67 8.80
C GLY A 29 -0.93 7.68 8.36
N ALA A 30 -0.04 8.13 9.24
CA ALA A 30 1.41 8.17 8.98
C ALA A 30 1.98 6.79 8.58
N VAL A 31 1.43 5.73 9.17
CA VAL A 31 1.81 4.32 8.91
C VAL A 31 0.82 3.59 8.00
N GLY A 32 -0.24 4.26 7.54
CA GLY A 32 -1.30 3.64 6.75
C GLY A 32 -0.83 3.20 5.36
N VAL A 33 -1.57 2.28 4.75
CA VAL A 33 -1.23 1.63 3.48
C VAL A 33 -2.28 1.93 2.42
N VAL A 34 -1.84 2.08 1.17
CA VAL A 34 -2.70 2.31 0.00
C VAL A 34 -2.38 1.26 -1.05
N LEU A 35 -3.42 0.61 -1.59
CA LEU A 35 -3.33 -0.23 -2.78
C LEU A 35 -3.96 0.49 -3.96
N ALA A 36 -3.14 0.81 -4.96
CA ALA A 36 -3.58 1.41 -6.22
C ALA A 36 -3.60 0.35 -7.33
N ARG A 37 -4.60 0.45 -8.21
CA ARG A 37 -4.70 -0.32 -9.45
C ARG A 37 -3.73 0.23 -10.52
N PRO A 38 -3.44 -0.55 -11.57
CA PRO A 38 -2.61 -0.10 -12.68
C PRO A 38 -3.13 1.16 -13.40
N ASP A 39 -4.43 1.45 -13.31
CA ASP A 39 -5.08 2.65 -13.87
C ASP A 39 -5.00 3.88 -12.94
N GLY A 40 -4.34 3.76 -11.79
CA GLY A 40 -4.18 4.84 -10.82
C GLY A 40 -5.34 4.99 -9.83
N VAL A 41 -6.37 4.15 -9.90
CA VAL A 41 -7.49 4.18 -8.95
C VAL A 41 -7.10 3.49 -7.64
N VAL A 42 -7.41 4.09 -6.49
CA VAL A 42 -7.25 3.44 -5.18
C VAL A 42 -8.31 2.35 -5.04
N ALA A 43 -7.87 1.09 -4.96
CA ALA A 43 -8.75 -0.05 -4.75
C ALA A 43 -9.01 -0.33 -3.27
N TRP A 44 -8.06 0.02 -2.40
CA TRP A 44 -8.16 -0.19 -0.96
C TRP A 44 -7.16 0.68 -0.20
N HIS A 45 -7.49 1.05 1.04
CA HIS A 45 -6.57 1.70 1.96
C HIS A 45 -6.91 1.38 3.42
N THR A 46 -5.94 1.58 4.31
CA THR A 46 -6.13 1.54 5.76
C THR A 46 -5.40 2.69 6.44
N ARG A 47 -5.97 3.20 7.54
CA ARG A 47 -5.32 4.23 8.37
C ARG A 47 -4.22 3.66 9.25
N GLU A 48 -4.32 2.38 9.58
CA GLU A 48 -3.43 1.66 10.49
C GLU A 48 -2.26 1.04 9.73
N GLY A 49 -1.14 0.85 10.42
CA GLY A 49 0.00 0.16 9.85
C GLY A 49 -0.28 -1.33 9.72
N VAL A 50 0.17 -1.92 8.61
CA VAL A 50 0.21 -3.38 8.45
C VAL A 50 1.62 -3.84 8.80
N THR A 51 1.76 -4.72 9.77
CA THR A 51 3.09 -5.20 10.19
C THR A 51 3.74 -6.02 9.09
N LEU A 52 5.07 -6.14 9.11
CA LEU A 52 5.82 -6.92 8.10
C LEU A 52 5.32 -8.37 7.98
N GLY A 53 4.92 -9.00 9.09
CA GLY A 53 4.37 -10.36 9.09
C GLY A 53 2.99 -10.47 8.45
N GLU A 54 2.21 -9.39 8.47
CA GLU A 54 0.83 -9.34 7.97
C GLU A 54 0.74 -8.84 6.53
N GLN A 55 1.77 -8.17 6.01
CA GLN A 55 1.75 -7.53 4.67
C GLN A 55 1.38 -8.51 3.55
N GLY A 56 1.98 -9.71 3.56
CA GLY A 56 1.74 -10.72 2.53
C GLY A 56 0.29 -11.19 2.51
N TRP A 57 -0.24 -11.58 3.66
CA TRP A 57 -1.63 -12.05 3.76
C TRP A 57 -2.64 -10.92 3.51
N THR A 58 -2.39 -9.72 4.05
CA THR A 58 -3.25 -8.55 3.81
C THR A 58 -3.34 -8.24 2.31
N LEU A 59 -2.19 -8.19 1.62
CA LEU A 59 -2.16 -7.95 0.18
C LEU A 59 -2.92 -9.04 -0.59
N GLU A 60 -2.73 -10.31 -0.22
CA GLU A 60 -3.43 -11.43 -0.85
C GLU A 60 -4.95 -11.36 -0.66
N ALA A 61 -5.41 -11.08 0.57
CA ALA A 61 -6.82 -10.97 0.91
C ALA A 61 -7.50 -9.79 0.18
N VAL A 62 -6.84 -8.63 0.15
CA VAL A 62 -7.34 -7.46 -0.58
C VAL A 62 -7.34 -7.73 -2.08
N SER A 63 -6.27 -8.34 -2.62
CA SER A 63 -6.20 -8.66 -4.06
C SER A 63 -7.29 -9.62 -4.49
N ARG A 64 -7.59 -10.64 -3.68
CA ARG A 64 -8.73 -11.56 -3.88
C ARG A 64 -10.07 -10.80 -3.98
N THR A 65 -10.30 -9.89 -3.04
CA THR A 65 -11.50 -9.05 -3.02
C THR A 65 -11.60 -8.15 -4.27
N VAL A 66 -10.50 -7.49 -4.64
CA VAL A 66 -10.45 -6.54 -5.77
C VAL A 66 -10.57 -7.25 -7.12
N LEU A 67 -10.02 -8.46 -7.23
CA LEU A 67 -10.03 -9.26 -8.47
C LEU A 67 -11.23 -10.21 -8.56
N ALA A 68 -12.14 -10.18 -7.58
CA ALA A 68 -13.29 -11.09 -7.47
C ALA A 68 -12.90 -12.58 -7.56
N ARG A 69 -11.86 -12.98 -6.82
CA ARG A 69 -11.32 -14.34 -6.75
C ARG A 69 -11.10 -14.82 -5.34
#